data_AF-A0A016V0P6-F1
#
_entry.id   AF-A0A016V0P6-F1
#
_cell.length_a   1.000
_cell.length_b   1.000
_cell.length_c   1.000
_cell.angle_alpha   90.00
_cell.angle_beta   90.00
_cell.angle_gamma   90.00
#
_symmetry.space_group_name_H-M   'P 1'
#
loop_
_entity.id
_entity.type
_entity.pdbx_description
1 polymer ?
#
loop_
_entity_poly.entity_id
_entity_poly.type
_entity_poly.pdbx_seq_one_letter_code
_entity_poly.pdbx_strand_id
1 'polypeptide(L)'
;MSPLTVLIVCVIYLLPTSYSETECKGGPITKRLREMLEKEVQRKFPTLTYNCEMEKRADEAANSTGKEQSEQTIMDYKQRGNLNMKKAIKSWDKEKIGDKTKFGCTLKGGEEYKIVCAFE
;
A
#
# COMPACT_ATOMS: atom_id res chain seq x y z
N MET A 1 -21.24 -32.99 -43.32
CA MET A 1 -19.83 -32.68 -42.98
C MET A 1 -19.79 -31.23 -42.54
N SER A 2 -19.60 -30.97 -41.25
CA SER A 2 -19.24 -29.64 -40.72
C SER A 2 -17.78 -29.33 -41.09
N PRO A 3 -17.37 -28.05 -41.09
CA PRO A 3 -16.86 -27.43 -39.86
C PRO A 3 -17.44 -26.01 -39.64
N LEU A 4 -17.89 -25.61 -38.44
CA LEU A 4 -17.11 -25.21 -37.25
C LEU A 4 -16.10 -24.09 -37.55
N THR A 5 -16.35 -22.88 -37.02
CA THR A 5 -15.42 -21.83 -36.50
C THR A 5 -16.00 -20.42 -36.75
N VAL A 6 -16.00 -19.42 -35.87
CA VAL A 6 -15.71 -19.23 -34.44
C VAL A 6 -16.54 -18.00 -34.04
N LEU A 7 -17.33 -18.10 -32.97
CA LEU A 7 -17.88 -16.95 -32.25
C LEU A 7 -16.72 -16.25 -31.53
N ILE A 8 -16.24 -15.13 -32.07
CA ILE A 8 -15.37 -14.21 -31.32
C ILE A 8 -16.30 -13.31 -30.51
N VAL A 9 -16.69 -13.79 -29.34
CA VAL A 9 -17.21 -12.91 -28.29
C VAL A 9 -16.01 -12.10 -27.81
N CYS A 10 -15.88 -10.87 -28.34
CA CYS A 10 -15.04 -9.84 -27.74
C CYS A 10 -15.59 -9.55 -26.35
N VAL A 11 -15.17 -10.36 -25.36
CA VAL A 11 -15.22 -9.98 -23.96
C VAL A 11 -14.23 -8.83 -23.83
N ILE A 12 -14.74 -7.63 -24.08
CA ILE A 12 -14.14 -6.39 -23.62
C ILE A 12 -14.15 -6.52 -22.10
N TYR A 13 -13.09 -7.10 -21.55
CA TYR A 13 -12.74 -6.91 -20.17
C TYR A 13 -12.63 -5.39 -20.00
N LEU A 14 -13.68 -4.81 -19.42
CA LEU A 14 -13.60 -3.57 -18.69
C LEU A 14 -12.46 -3.79 -17.68
N LEU A 15 -11.23 -3.47 -18.08
CA LEU A 15 -10.18 -3.19 -17.13
C LEU A 15 -10.79 -2.11 -16.24
N PRO A 16 -11.01 -2.36 -14.94
CA PRO A 16 -11.18 -1.24 -14.05
C PRO A 16 -9.87 -0.48 -14.21
N THR A 17 -9.94 0.64 -14.91
CA THR A 17 -8.94 1.68 -14.76
C THR A 17 -9.06 2.04 -13.30
N SER A 18 -8.27 1.36 -12.46
CA SER A 18 -7.97 1.80 -11.11
C SER A 18 -7.32 3.16 -11.33
N TYR A 19 -8.16 4.18 -11.35
CA TYR A 19 -7.80 5.56 -11.46
C TYR A 19 -6.88 5.79 -10.26
N SER A 20 -5.58 5.71 -10.52
CA SER A 20 -4.56 5.98 -9.52
C SER A 20 -4.62 7.49 -9.33
N GLU A 21 -5.41 7.92 -8.35
CA GLU A 21 -5.46 9.29 -7.84
C GLU A 21 -4.04 9.65 -7.35
N THR A 22 -3.16 9.97 -8.28
CA THR A 22 -1.71 10.06 -8.07
C THR A 22 -1.30 11.43 -7.55
N GLU A 23 -2.16 12.08 -6.77
CA GLU A 23 -1.76 13.22 -5.95
C GLU A 23 -2.56 13.20 -4.65
N CYS A 24 -2.06 12.51 -3.62
CA CYS A 24 -2.52 12.78 -2.26
C CYS A 24 -2.08 14.21 -1.90
N LYS A 25 -2.91 15.20 -2.25
CA LYS A 25 -2.64 16.62 -2.04
C LYS A 25 -2.58 16.89 -0.54
N GLY A 26 -1.46 17.45 -0.08
CA GLY A 26 -1.25 17.76 1.34
C GLY A 26 -1.08 16.54 2.25
N GLY A 27 -0.81 15.35 1.70
CA GLY A 27 -0.57 14.15 2.50
C GLY A 27 0.73 14.21 3.34
N PRO A 28 0.85 13.35 4.37
CA PRO A 28 1.97 13.33 5.33
C PRO A 28 3.35 13.09 4.71
N ILE A 29 3.41 12.54 3.50
CA ILE A 29 4.67 12.25 2.81
C ILE A 29 4.73 12.86 1.41
N THR A 30 5.94 13.05 0.90
CA THR A 30 6.15 13.61 -0.44
C THR A 30 5.82 12.60 -1.54
N LYS A 31 5.47 13.08 -2.74
CA LYS A 31 5.23 12.23 -3.93
C LYS A 31 6.37 11.24 -4.19
N ARG A 32 7.62 11.72 -4.12
CA ARG A 32 8.81 10.88 -4.31
C ARG A 32 8.87 9.73 -3.30
N LEU A 33 8.48 9.98 -2.04
CA LEU A 33 8.45 8.94 -1.02
C LEU A 33 7.33 7.92 -1.27
N ARG A 34 6.17 8.36 -1.76
CA ARG A 34 5.08 7.46 -2.19
C ARG A 34 5.56 6.51 -3.27
N GLU A 35 6.17 7.03 -4.34
CA GLU A 35 6.67 6.23 -5.45
C GLU A 35 7.71 5.19 -5.00
N MET A 36 8.60 5.55 -4.06
CA MET A 36 9.57 4.61 -3.51
C MET A 36 8.91 3.51 -2.66
N LEU A 37 7.97 3.88 -1.79
CA LEU A 37 7.23 2.93 -0.96
C LEU A 37 6.40 2.00 -1.84
N GLU A 38 5.67 2.56 -2.80
CA GLU A 38 4.85 1.78 -3.71
C GLU A 38 5.64 0.73 -4.47
N LYS A 39 6.76 1.15 -5.06
CA LYS A 39 7.66 0.23 -5.76
C LYS A 39 8.17 -0.90 -4.88
N GLU A 40 8.59 -0.61 -3.65
CA GLU A 40 9.12 -1.65 -2.76
C GLU A 40 8.03 -2.55 -2.17
N VAL A 41 6.83 -2.02 -1.90
CA VAL A 41 5.67 -2.80 -1.43
C VAL A 41 5.17 -3.72 -2.53
N GLN A 42 4.96 -3.22 -3.75
CA GLN A 42 4.48 -4.02 -4.88
C GLN A 42 5.45 -5.12 -5.30
N ARG A 43 6.75 -4.96 -5.05
CA ARG A 43 7.73 -6.05 -5.24
C ARG A 43 7.45 -7.26 -4.36
N LYS A 44 6.89 -7.05 -3.16
CA LYS A 44 6.56 -8.12 -2.22
C LYS A 44 5.08 -8.53 -2.26
N PHE A 45 4.21 -7.57 -2.57
CA PHE A 45 2.76 -7.68 -2.58
C PHE A 45 2.21 -7.10 -3.90
N PRO A 46 2.30 -7.81 -5.03
CA PRO A 46 2.01 -7.27 -6.36
C PRO A 46 0.55 -6.83 -6.58
N THR A 47 -0.37 -7.32 -5.75
CA THR A 47 -1.80 -7.01 -5.81
C THR A 47 -2.17 -5.72 -5.07
N LEU A 48 -1.24 -5.16 -4.29
CA LEU A 48 -1.48 -3.96 -3.50
C LEU A 48 -1.33 -2.69 -4.34
N THR A 49 -2.34 -1.83 -4.28
CA THR A 49 -2.38 -0.53 -4.96
C THR A 49 -2.31 0.61 -3.95
N TYR A 50 -1.51 1.65 -4.25
CA TYR A 50 -1.37 2.78 -3.36
C TYR A 50 -2.70 3.55 -3.24
N ASN A 51 -3.07 3.95 -2.03
CA ASN A 51 -4.31 4.63 -1.74
C ASN A 51 -4.09 5.75 -0.70
N CYS A 52 -4.56 6.96 -1.03
CA CYS A 52 -4.38 8.14 -0.19
C CYS A 52 -5.15 8.10 1.13
N GLU A 53 -6.30 7.41 1.18
CA GLU A 53 -7.03 7.22 2.44
C GLU A 53 -6.25 6.31 3.38
N MET A 54 -5.61 5.27 2.87
CA MET A 54 -4.73 4.42 3.67
C MET A 54 -3.50 5.17 4.17
N GLU A 55 -2.93 6.08 3.37
CA GLU A 55 -1.83 6.96 3.81
C GLU A 55 -2.27 7.84 4.98
N LYS A 56 -3.47 8.44 4.90
CA LYS A 56 -4.02 9.26 5.98
C LYS A 56 -4.25 8.42 7.25
N ARG A 57 -4.84 7.23 7.11
CA ARG A 57 -5.06 6.31 8.23
C ARG A 57 -3.75 5.85 8.86
N ALA A 58 -2.73 5.56 8.06
CA ALA A 58 -1.40 5.24 8.55
C ALA A 58 -0.79 6.41 9.35
N ASP A 59 -1.02 7.65 8.93
CA ASP A 59 -0.59 8.83 9.68
C ASP A 59 -1.33 8.99 11.00
N GLU A 60 -2.65 8.83 11.00
CA GLU A 60 -3.46 8.81 12.22
C GLU A 60 -3.01 7.72 13.19
N ALA A 61 -2.73 6.51 12.70
CA ALA A 61 -2.18 5.41 13.49
C ALA A 61 -0.77 5.72 14.01
N ALA A 62 0.05 6.43 13.24
CA ALA A 62 1.40 6.83 13.67
C ALA A 62 1.37 7.88 14.79
N ASN A 63 0.39 8.77 14.79
CA ASN A 63 0.25 9.87 15.75
C ASN A 63 -0.67 9.53 16.95
N SER A 64 -1.50 8.49 16.86
CA SER A 64 -2.39 8.11 17.96
C SER A 64 -1.66 7.29 19.02
N THR A 65 -1.80 7.70 20.28
CA THR A 65 -1.43 6.89 21.44
C THR A 65 -2.61 5.98 21.79
N GLY A 66 -2.73 4.85 21.08
CA GLY A 66 -3.54 3.72 21.57
C GLY A 66 -5.03 3.69 21.22
N LYS A 67 -5.48 4.30 20.12
CA LYS A 67 -6.81 3.96 19.58
C LYS A 67 -6.67 2.79 18.62
N GLU A 68 -7.17 1.62 19.03
CA GLU A 68 -7.34 0.47 18.15
C GLU A 68 -8.23 0.88 16.96
N GLN A 69 -7.64 0.94 15.77
CA GLN A 69 -8.38 1.01 14.51
C GLN A 69 -8.85 -0.42 14.20
N SER A 70 -9.99 -0.82 14.75
CA SER A 70 -10.45 -2.20 14.90
C SER A 70 -10.76 -2.98 13.62
N GLU A 71 -10.56 -2.42 12.43
CA GLU A 71 -10.82 -3.09 11.15
C GLU A 71 -9.63 -3.05 10.16
N GLN A 72 -8.55 -2.38 10.51
CA GLN A 72 -7.44 -2.10 9.59
C GLN A 72 -6.17 -2.82 10.03
N THR A 73 -5.54 -3.53 9.10
CA THR A 73 -4.22 -4.09 9.35
C THR A 73 -3.22 -2.93 9.33
N ILE A 74 -2.58 -2.68 10.47
CA ILE A 74 -1.50 -1.70 10.60
C ILE A 74 -0.18 -2.45 10.77
N MET A 75 0.80 -2.12 9.93
CA MET A 75 2.19 -2.58 10.08
C MET A 75 3.08 -1.39 10.42
N ASP A 76 3.90 -1.52 11.47
CA ASP A 76 4.92 -0.55 11.79
C ASP A 76 6.33 -1.15 11.80
N TYR A 77 7.31 -0.30 11.49
CA TYR A 77 8.71 -0.64 11.55
C TYR A 77 9.47 0.54 12.16
N LYS A 78 10.25 0.28 13.21
CA LYS A 78 11.08 1.28 13.91
C LYS A 78 12.54 0.91 13.80
N GLN A 79 13.39 1.89 13.46
CA GLN A 79 14.84 1.70 13.39
C GLN A 79 15.60 2.97 13.79
N ARG A 80 16.62 2.81 14.65
CA ARG A 80 17.63 3.83 14.95
C ARG A 80 18.63 3.97 13.79
N GLY A 81 19.05 5.20 13.50
CA GLY A 81 20.01 5.48 12.43
C GLY A 81 19.35 5.46 11.05
N ASN A 82 20.06 5.04 9.99
CA ASN A 82 19.52 5.15 8.63
C ASN A 82 18.36 4.19 8.36
N LEU A 83 17.26 4.75 7.85
CA LEU A 83 16.09 3.98 7.45
C LEU A 83 16.39 3.08 6.24
N ASN A 84 16.16 1.78 6.40
CA ASN A 84 16.19 0.83 5.29
C ASN A 84 14.76 0.37 4.93
N MET A 85 14.12 1.07 3.99
CA MET A 85 12.75 0.76 3.53
C MET A 85 12.59 -0.69 3.06
N LYS A 86 13.60 -1.22 2.34
CA LYS A 86 13.58 -2.61 1.84
C LYS A 86 13.56 -3.61 2.99
N LYS A 87 14.31 -3.35 4.07
CA LYS A 87 14.32 -4.20 5.27
C LYS A 87 12.98 -4.12 6.00
N ALA A 88 12.42 -2.93 6.14
CA ALA A 88 11.11 -2.72 6.76
C ALA A 88 10.01 -3.53 6.04
N ILE A 89 9.88 -3.35 4.72
CA ILE A 89 8.86 -4.03 3.92
C ILE A 89 9.08 -5.55 3.92
N LYS A 90 10.34 -6.01 3.89
CA LYS A 90 10.67 -7.44 4.03
C LYS A 90 10.22 -8.03 5.36
N SER A 91 10.19 -7.27 6.45
CA SER A 91 9.75 -7.75 7.77
C SER A 91 8.24 -7.92 7.92
N TRP A 92 7.41 -7.34 7.05
CA TRP A 92 5.96 -7.46 7.18
C TRP A 92 5.45 -8.87 6.94
N ASP A 93 4.55 -9.31 7.79
CA ASP A 93 3.95 -10.63 7.72
C ASP A 93 2.90 -10.68 6.60
N LYS A 94 3.03 -11.65 5.69
CA LYS A 94 2.08 -11.84 4.59
C LYS A 94 0.72 -12.32 5.09
N GLU A 95 0.68 -13.15 6.13
CA GLU A 95 -0.56 -13.72 6.65
C GLU A 95 -1.43 -12.65 7.31
N LYS A 96 -0.79 -11.70 8.01
CA LYS A 96 -1.49 -10.56 8.61
C LYS A 96 -2.03 -9.56 7.59
N ILE A 97 -1.33 -9.41 6.46
CA ILE A 97 -1.82 -8.59 5.34
C ILE A 97 -2.94 -9.31 4.61
N GLY A 98 -2.88 -10.64 4.46
CA GLY A 98 -3.97 -11.42 3.86
C GLY A 98 -4.33 -10.96 2.45
N ASP A 99 -5.63 -10.88 2.16
CA ASP A 99 -6.19 -10.61 0.82
C ASP A 99 -6.43 -9.10 0.55
N LYS A 100 -5.80 -8.23 1.34
CA LYS A 100 -5.92 -6.78 1.20
C LYS A 100 -5.39 -6.33 -0.17
N THR A 101 -6.00 -5.30 -0.75
CA THR A 101 -5.71 -4.83 -2.13
C THR A 101 -5.26 -3.38 -2.18
N LYS A 102 -5.44 -2.64 -1.08
CA LYS A 102 -5.04 -1.24 -0.94
C LYS A 102 -4.06 -1.09 0.19
N PHE A 103 -3.14 -0.15 0.03
CA PHE A 103 -2.24 0.25 1.10
C PHE A 103 -1.86 1.72 1.00
N GLY A 104 -1.37 2.26 2.09
CA GLY A 104 -0.83 3.60 2.14
C GLY A 104 0.00 3.76 3.40
N CYS A 105 1.00 4.63 3.33
CA CYS A 105 2.06 4.66 4.33
C CYS A 105 2.39 6.08 4.75
N THR A 106 2.86 6.22 5.99
CA THR A 106 3.50 7.43 6.50
C THR A 106 4.93 7.13 6.95
N LEU A 107 5.73 8.18 7.04
CA LEU A 107 7.07 8.16 7.58
C LEU A 107 7.19 9.21 8.68
N LYS A 108 7.59 8.80 9.88
CA LYS A 108 7.98 9.74 10.95
C LYS A 108 9.49 9.64 11.16
N GLY A 109 10.14 10.81 11.17
CA GLY A 109 11.56 10.97 11.50
C GLY A 109 11.71 11.63 12.87
N GLY A 110 12.82 11.33 13.54
CA GLY A 110 13.17 11.80 14.88
C GLY A 110 14.46 11.14 15.33
N GLU A 111 14.58 10.76 16.60
CA GLU A 111 15.68 9.89 17.08
C GLU A 111 15.63 8.48 16.46
N GLU A 112 14.43 8.05 16.05
CA GLU A 112 14.15 6.80 15.36
C GLU A 112 13.30 7.08 14.12
N TYR A 113 13.58 6.38 13.03
CA TYR A 113 12.68 6.37 11.89
C TYR A 113 11.59 5.34 12.11
N LYS A 114 10.33 5.75 11.89
CA LYS A 114 9.16 4.89 11.94
C LYS A 114 8.45 4.92 10.59
N ILE A 115 8.30 3.75 9.97
CA ILE A 115 7.37 3.53 8.85
C ILE A 115 6.10 2.95 9.44
N VAL A 116 4.94 3.49 9.07
CA VAL A 116 3.63 2.91 9.38
C VAL A 116 2.85 2.78 8.09
N CYS A 117 2.23 1.63 7.85
CA CYS A 117 1.38 1.40 6.70
C CYS A 117 0.06 0.76 7.12
N ALA A 118 -1.02 1.23 6.51
CA ALA A 118 -2.35 0.68 6.65
C ALA A 118 -2.72 -0.13 5.41
N PHE A 119 -3.50 -1.19 5.59
CA PHE A 119 -3.95 -2.09 4.51
C PHE A 119 -5.46 -2.33 4.59
N GLU A 120 -6.11 -2.31 3.42
CA GLU A 120 -7.55 -2.57 3.23
C GLU A 120 -7.83 -3.50 2.05
#